data_AF-A0A662UP32-F1
#
_entry.id   AF-A0A662UP32-F1
#
_cell.length_a   1.000
_cell.length_b   1.000
_cell.length_c   1.000
_cell.angle_alpha   90.00
_cell.angle_beta   90.00
_cell.angle_gamma   90.00
#
_symmetry.space_group_name_H-M   'P 1'
#
loop_
_entity.id
_entity.type
_entity.pdbx_description
1 polymer ?
#
loop_
_entity_poly.entity_id
_entity_poly.type
_entity_poly.pdbx_seq_one_letter_code
_entity_poly.pdbx_strand_id
1 'polypeptide(L)'
;MIHGMIAAFAGMLPTMEMATFWPQLGDIYMLKSIAAVVVGGTPITGGIGTIYGTVIGAIMLEFIETGVIAAGATGFWIRLIHGLVIIVALSVQGILRREEILRAVESRLSLR
;
A
#
# COMPACT_ATOMS: atom_id res chain seq x y z
N MET A 1 -2.33 -1.52 22.46
CA MET A 1 -1.14 -2.23 23.01
C MET A 1 -0.48 -3.11 21.95
N ILE A 2 -1.21 -4.03 21.30
CA ILE A 2 -0.66 -4.94 20.27
C ILE A 2 0.02 -4.18 19.11
N HIS A 3 -0.64 -3.18 18.52
CA HIS A 3 -0.05 -2.39 17.42
C HIS A 3 1.25 -1.67 17.80
N GLY A 4 1.37 -1.21 19.06
CA GLY A 4 2.58 -0.56 19.55
C GLY A 4 3.74 -1.53 19.72
N MET A 5 3.46 -2.76 20.18
CA MET A 5 4.47 -3.82 20.26
C MET A 5 4.97 -4.22 18.87
N ILE A 6 4.06 -4.37 17.91
CA ILE A 6 4.42 -4.73 16.52
C ILE A 6 5.20 -3.60 15.86
N ALA A 7 4.80 -2.34 16.03
CA ALA A 7 5.51 -1.19 15.49
C ALA A 7 6.94 -1.06 16.07
N ALA A 8 7.10 -1.26 17.37
CA ALA A 8 8.42 -1.27 18.01
C ALA A 8 9.30 -2.40 17.47
N PHE A 9 8.76 -3.61 17.33
CA PHE A 9 9.49 -4.74 16.76
C PHE A 9 9.88 -4.49 15.29
N ALA A 10 8.94 -4.01 14.47
CA ALA A 10 9.19 -3.69 13.07
C ALA A 10 10.24 -2.59 12.89
N GLY A 11 10.27 -1.56 13.76
CA GLY A 11 11.26 -0.48 13.72
C GLY A 11 12.67 -0.90 14.16
N MET A 12 12.80 -1.94 14.99
CA MET A 12 14.12 -2.48 15.37
C MET A 12 14.85 -3.10 14.17
N LEU A 13 14.13 -3.77 13.27
CA LEU A 13 14.71 -4.46 12.11
C LEU A 13 15.54 -3.54 11.18
N PRO A 14 15.01 -2.44 10.64
CA PRO A 14 15.79 -1.54 9.79
C PRO A 14 16.85 -0.75 10.58
N THR A 15 16.66 -0.59 11.90
CA THR A 15 17.69 0.02 12.76
C THR A 15 18.91 -0.89 12.92
N MET A 16 18.70 -2.21 12.95
CA MET A 16 19.80 -3.19 12.97
C MET A 16 20.51 -3.29 11.61
N GLU A 17 19.79 -3.06 10.52
CA GLU A 17 20.36 -3.05 9.17
C GLU A 17 21.27 -1.82 8.94
N MET A 18 20.87 -0.66 9.47
CA MET A 18 21.59 0.60 9.23
C MET A 18 22.64 0.89 10.32
N ALA A 19 23.91 0.92 9.93
CA ALA A 19 25.02 1.30 10.82
C ALA A 19 25.04 2.80 11.20
N THR A 20 24.32 3.63 10.46
CA THR A 20 24.24 5.09 10.65
C THR A 20 22.82 5.54 10.87
N PHE A 21 22.62 6.45 11.82
CA PHE A 21 21.31 7.03 12.09
C PHE A 21 20.86 7.99 10.98
N TRP A 22 19.69 7.73 10.39
CA TRP A 22 19.04 8.58 9.41
C TRP A 22 17.63 8.94 9.89
N PRO A 23 17.34 10.23 10.16
CA PRO A 23 16.04 10.61 10.72
C PRO A 23 14.86 10.43 9.76
N GLN A 24 15.09 10.39 8.44
CA GLN A 24 14.06 10.21 7.41
C GLN A 24 13.76 8.74 7.07
N LEU A 25 14.32 7.78 7.81
CA LEU A 25 14.15 6.35 7.53
C LEU A 25 12.66 5.94 7.60
N GLY A 26 11.88 6.53 8.51
CA GLY A 26 10.46 6.22 8.70
C GLY A 26 9.53 6.70 7.57
N ASP A 27 9.90 7.75 6.84
CA ASP A 27 8.99 8.43 5.89
C ASP A 27 8.52 7.50 4.77
N ILE A 28 9.41 6.64 4.28
CA ILE A 28 9.11 5.73 3.17
C ILE A 28 8.13 4.63 3.59
N TYR A 29 8.18 4.18 4.85
CA TYR A 29 7.33 3.10 5.34
C TYR A 29 5.88 3.53 5.48
N MET A 30 5.63 4.81 5.76
CA MET A 30 4.27 5.35 5.81
C MET A 30 3.59 5.22 4.44
N LEU A 31 4.29 5.63 3.38
CA LEU A 31 3.78 5.54 2.00
C LEU A 31 3.59 4.08 1.56
N LYS A 32 4.58 3.22 1.82
CA LYS A 32 4.51 1.78 1.52
C LYS A 32 3.37 1.07 2.26
N SER A 33 3.08 1.47 3.50
CA SER A 33 2.02 0.84 4.29
C SER A 33 0.63 1.04 3.69
N ILE A 34 0.31 2.27 3.24
CA ILE A 34 -0.96 2.57 2.60
C ILE A 34 -1.03 1.88 1.23
N ALA A 35 0.05 1.90 0.47
CA ALA A 35 0.15 1.20 -0.81
C ALA A 35 -0.16 -0.29 -0.66
N ALA A 36 0.43 -0.97 0.34
CA ALA A 36 0.28 -2.40 0.54
C ALA A 36 -1.18 -2.81 0.79
N VAL A 37 -1.87 -2.02 1.62
CA VAL A 37 -3.28 -2.25 2.00
C VAL A 37 -4.22 -2.04 0.80
N VAL A 38 -3.97 -1.01 -0.02
CA VAL A 38 -4.76 -0.70 -1.21
C VAL A 38 -4.52 -1.71 -2.33
N VAL A 39 -3.26 -2.06 -2.60
CA VAL A 39 -2.89 -3.10 -3.57
C VAL A 39 -3.45 -4.46 -3.13
N GLY A 40 -3.47 -4.73 -1.82
CA GLY A 40 -4.11 -5.91 -1.23
C GLY A 40 -5.64 -5.94 -1.34
N GLY A 41 -6.26 -4.91 -1.92
CA GLY A 41 -7.69 -4.85 -2.22
C GLY A 41 -8.55 -4.21 -1.13
N THR A 42 -7.95 -3.66 -0.07
CA THR A 42 -8.72 -2.98 0.97
C THR A 42 -9.11 -1.57 0.52
N PRO A 43 -10.41 -1.21 0.57
CA PRO A 43 -10.87 0.10 0.11
C PRO A 43 -10.46 1.25 1.04
N ILE A 44 -9.90 2.32 0.45
CA ILE A 44 -9.47 3.52 1.20
C ILE A 44 -10.65 4.29 1.82
N THR A 45 -11.83 4.21 1.22
CA THR A 45 -13.07 4.87 1.67
C THR A 45 -13.81 4.10 2.76
N GLY A 46 -13.24 3.00 3.24
CA GLY A 46 -13.89 2.08 4.17
C GLY A 46 -14.72 1.01 3.46
N GLY A 47 -14.79 -0.17 4.10
CA GLY A 47 -15.41 -1.38 3.58
C GLY A 47 -14.80 -2.64 4.20
N ILE A 48 -15.10 -3.81 3.63
CA ILE A 48 -14.56 -5.09 4.09
C ILE A 48 -13.31 -5.42 3.26
N GLY A 49 -12.16 -5.48 3.92
CA GLY A 49 -10.89 -5.96 3.36
C GLY A 49 -10.43 -7.23 4.08
N THR A 50 -9.44 -7.92 3.52
CA THR A 50 -8.87 -9.14 4.14
C THR A 50 -7.42 -8.92 4.56
N ILE A 51 -7.04 -9.54 5.70
CA ILE A 51 -5.65 -9.53 6.18
C ILE A 51 -4.74 -10.23 5.17
N TYR A 52 -5.17 -11.36 4.62
CA TYR A 52 -4.41 -12.11 3.61
C TYR A 52 -4.12 -11.29 2.35
N GLY A 53 -5.11 -10.55 1.84
CA GLY A 53 -4.91 -9.66 0.69
C GLY A 53 -3.86 -8.59 0.99
N THR A 54 -3.89 -8.00 2.19
CA THR A 54 -2.91 -6.99 2.63
C THR A 54 -1.50 -7.56 2.75
N VAL A 55 -1.35 -8.79 3.29
CA VAL A 55 -0.04 -9.46 3.39
C VAL A 55 0.54 -9.72 2.00
N ILE A 56 -0.28 -10.21 1.07
CA ILE A 56 0.14 -10.42 -0.32
C ILE A 56 0.52 -9.08 -0.98
N GLY A 57 -0.26 -8.03 -0.74
CA GLY A 57 0.02 -6.68 -1.23
C GLY A 57 1.35 -6.13 -0.71
N ALA A 58 1.65 -6.33 0.58
CA ALA A 58 2.94 -5.93 1.17
C ALA A 58 4.12 -6.66 0.51
N ILE A 59 3.99 -7.98 0.32
CA ILE A 59 5.02 -8.80 -0.34
C ILE A 59 5.23 -8.35 -1.78
N MET A 60 4.15 -8.09 -2.53
CA MET A 60 4.25 -7.62 -3.92
C MET A 60 4.96 -6.27 -4.03
N LEU A 61 4.69 -5.34 -3.12
CA LEU A 61 5.41 -4.06 -3.12
C LEU A 61 6.90 -4.23 -2.84
N GLU A 62 7.26 -5.11 -1.91
CA GLU A 62 8.67 -5.39 -1.62
C GLU A 62 9.39 -6.02 -2.82
N PHE A 63 8.70 -6.88 -3.58
CA PHE A 63 9.22 -7.41 -4.84
C PHE A 63 9.44 -6.33 -5.89
N ILE A 64 8.49 -5.39 -6.03
CA ILE A 64 8.63 -4.26 -6.96
C ILE A 64 9.84 -3.41 -6.57
N GLU A 65 9.97 -3.06 -5.29
CA GLU A 65 11.09 -2.27 -4.79
C GLU A 65 12.43 -2.99 -5.01
N THR A 66 12.51 -4.27 -4.65
CA THR A 66 13.73 -5.07 -4.86
C THR A 66 14.09 -5.16 -6.35
N GLY A 67 13.10 -5.30 -7.24
CA GLY A 67 13.32 -5.30 -8.69
C GLY A 67 13.82 -3.95 -9.22
N VAL A 68 13.30 -2.84 -8.68
CA VAL A 68 13.73 -1.48 -9.01
C VAL A 68 15.15 -1.21 -8.51
N ILE A 69 15.47 -1.64 -7.29
CA ILE A 69 16.83 -1.57 -6.73
C ILE A 69 17.79 -2.39 -7.59
N ALA A 70 17.41 -3.60 -7.99
CA ALA A 70 18.21 -4.46 -8.86
C ALA A 70 18.46 -3.85 -10.25
N ALA A 71 17.55 -3.02 -10.74
CA ALA A 71 17.73 -2.24 -11.97
C ALA A 71 18.72 -1.05 -11.82
N GLY A 72 19.30 -0.85 -10.64
CA GLY A 72 20.27 0.21 -10.36
C GLY A 72 19.64 1.57 -10.08
N ALA A 73 18.35 1.60 -9.72
CA ALA A 73 17.64 2.84 -9.44
C ALA A 73 18.12 3.47 -8.12
N THR A 74 18.27 4.80 -8.10
CA THR A 74 18.65 5.55 -6.89
C THR A 74 17.42 5.83 -6.00
N GLY A 75 17.66 6.23 -4.75
CA GLY A 75 16.57 6.48 -3.77
C GLY A 75 15.47 7.45 -4.22
N PHE A 76 15.79 8.38 -5.13
CA PHE A 76 14.79 9.25 -5.76
C PHE A 76 13.78 8.47 -6.61
N TRP A 77 14.27 7.55 -7.45
CA TRP A 77 13.44 6.73 -8.33
C TRP A 77 12.57 5.74 -7.56
N ILE A 78 13.09 5.18 -6.46
CA ILE A 78 12.32 4.30 -5.57
C ILE A 78 11.11 5.06 -4.99
N ARG A 79 11.34 6.28 -4.47
CA ARG A 79 10.24 7.13 -3.95
C ARG A 79 9.22 7.49 -5.04
N LEU A 80 9.68 7.82 -6.24
CA LEU A 80 8.80 8.12 -7.38
C LEU A 80 7.94 6.91 -7.73
N ILE A 81 8.52 5.72 -7.79
CA ILE A 81 7.80 4.48 -8.14
C ILE A 81 6.79 4.12 -7.06
N HIS A 82 7.11 4.25 -5.77
CA HIS A 82 6.12 4.04 -4.70
C HIS A 82 4.92 4.99 -4.83
N GLY A 83 5.16 6.28 -5.12
CA GLY A 83 4.09 7.23 -5.39
C GLY A 83 3.24 6.84 -6.61
N LEU A 84 3.90 6.42 -7.69
CA LEU A 84 3.22 5.97 -8.91
C LEU A 84 2.34 4.74 -8.65
N VAL A 85 2.86 3.76 -7.91
CA VAL A 85 2.13 2.53 -7.56
C VAL A 85 0.86 2.87 -6.79
N ILE A 86 0.91 3.82 -5.85
CA ILE A 86 -0.28 4.27 -5.12
C ILE A 86 -1.29 4.93 -6.04
N ILE A 87 -0.85 5.85 -6.91
CA ILE A 87 -1.75 6.54 -7.84
C ILE A 87 -2.44 5.51 -8.75
N VAL A 88 -1.70 4.54 -9.28
CA VAL A 88 -2.26 3.48 -10.11
C VAL A 88 -3.24 2.61 -9.32
N ALA A 89 -2.85 2.14 -8.14
CA ALA A 89 -3.70 1.29 -7.30
C ALA A 89 -5.02 1.99 -6.93
N LEU A 90 -4.95 3.27 -6.53
CA LEU A 90 -6.12 4.08 -6.21
C LEU A 90 -6.98 4.39 -7.43
N SER A 91 -6.36 4.67 -8.57
CA SER A 91 -7.10 4.93 -9.82
C SER A 91 -7.89 3.69 -10.24
N VAL A 92 -7.26 2.51 -10.22
CA VAL A 92 -7.94 1.23 -10.51
C VAL A 92 -9.06 0.97 -9.51
N GLN A 93 -8.80 1.16 -8.21
CA GLN A 93 -9.81 0.95 -7.18
C GLN A 93 -11.00 1.91 -7.31
N GLY A 94 -10.75 3.16 -7.69
CA GLY A 94 -11.79 4.16 -7.93
C GLY A 94 -12.65 3.85 -9.16
N ILE A 95 -12.04 3.36 -10.24
CA ILE A 95 -12.77 2.97 -11.46
C ILE A 95 -13.67 1.76 -11.18
N LEU A 96 -13.14 0.72 -10.55
CA LEU A 96 -13.90 -0.50 -10.22
C LEU A 96 -15.11 -0.19 -9.31
N ARG A 97 -14.91 0.66 -8.30
CA ARG A 97 -15.98 1.04 -7.37
C ARG A 97 -17.08 1.87 -8.03
N ARG A 98 -16.74 2.68 -9.03
CA ARG A 98 -17.73 3.47 -9.78
C ARG A 98 -18.71 2.56 -10.51
N GLU A 99 -18.24 1.44 -11.07
CA GLU A 99 -19.11 0.48 -11.74
C GLU A 99 -20.07 -0.21 -10.77
N GLU A 100 -19.60 -0.57 -9.57
CA GLU A 100 -20.45 -1.18 -8.53
C GLU A 100 -21.58 -0.25 -8.09
N ILE A 101 -21.28 1.03 -7.88
CA ILE A 101 -22.27 2.03 -7.45
C ILE A 101 -23.33 2.24 -8.54
N LEU A 102 -22.94 2.34 -9.81
CA LEU A 102 -23.87 2.55 -10.92
C LEU A 102 -24.85 1.38 -11.06
N ARG A 103 -24.36 0.13 -10.96
CA ARG A 103 -25.20 -1.08 -10.98
C ARG A 103 -26.19 -1.12 -9.81
N ALA A 104 -25.76 -0.70 -8.63
CA ALA A 104 -26.62 -0.63 -7.44
C ALA A 104 -27.71 0.44 -7.55
N VAL A 105 -27.45 1.55 -8.25
CA VAL A 105 -28.46 2.60 -8.52
C VAL A 105 -29.47 2.12 -9.55
N GLU A 106 -29.03 1.47 -10.61
CA GLU A 106 -29.91 0.93 -11.67
C GLU A 106 -30.87 -0.13 -11.12
N SER A 107 -30.40 -1.04 -10.27
CA SER A 107 -31.25 -2.05 -9.62
C SER A 107 -32.32 -1.45 -8.69
N ARG A 108 -32.09 -0.24 -8.16
CA ARG A 108 -33.07 0.46 -7.32
C ARG A 108 -34.11 1.22 -8.14
N LEU A 109 -33.74 1.64 -9.35
CA LEU A 109 -34.67 2.28 -10.30
C LEU A 109 -35.59 1.26 -10.96
N SER A 110 -35.14 0.03 -11.21
CA SER A 110 -35.99 -1.03 -11.79
C SER A 110 -37.04 -1.59 -10.83
N LEU A 111 -36.99 -1.23 -9.54
CA LEU A 111 -37.94 -1.63 -8.50
C LEU A 111 -38.98 -0.54 -8.17
N ARG A 112 -39.02 0.54 -8.94
CA ARG A 112 -40.01 1.62 -8.87
C ARG A 112 -40.76 1.75 -10.19
#